data_AF-A0A0C1J2E2-F1
#
_entry.id   AF-A0A0C1J2E2-F1
#
_cell.length_a   1.000
_cell.length_b   1.000
_cell.length_c   1.000
_cell.angle_alpha   90.00
_cell.angle_beta   90.00
_cell.angle_gamma   90.00
#
_symmetry.space_group_name_H-M   'P 1'
#
loop_
_entity.id
_entity.type
_entity.pdbx_description
1 polymer ?
#
loop_
_entity_poly.entity_id
_entity_poly.type
_entity_poly.pdbx_seq_one_letter_code
_entity_poly.pdbx_strand_id
1 'polypeptide(L)'
;MGRLNWEQWRTDNPKPEREWARSPCPRCGAVTVKEASQKCRPTQLPSGEYECPRDDEEAPTYFGFLHDHSPEIEEWNGKFWGAVAYDEGYTDQLD
;
A
#
# COMPACT_ATOMS: atom_id res chain seq x y z
N MET A 1 -14.54 -25.18 2.80
CA MET A 1 -13.21 -24.59 2.62
C MET A 1 -12.23 -25.21 3.60
N GLY A 2 -11.02 -25.54 3.15
CA GLY A 2 -9.95 -26.04 4.03
C GLY A 2 -9.14 -24.87 4.57
N ARG A 3 -8.74 -24.93 5.84
CA ARG A 3 -7.85 -23.90 6.40
C ARG A 3 -6.48 -23.91 5.71
N LEU A 4 -5.96 -22.74 5.43
CA LEU A 4 -4.60 -22.54 4.91
C LEU A 4 -3.57 -22.87 6.00
N ASN A 5 -2.47 -23.50 5.58
CA ASN A 5 -1.28 -23.56 6.41
C ASN A 5 -0.51 -22.24 6.27
N TRP A 6 -0.74 -21.32 7.20
CA TRP A 6 -0.13 -19.98 7.20
C TRP A 6 1.38 -19.96 7.38
N GLU A 7 1.99 -21.00 7.96
CA GLU A 7 3.45 -21.09 8.05
C GLU A 7 4.04 -21.40 6.68
N GLN A 8 3.52 -22.42 6.01
CA GLN A 8 3.93 -22.80 4.66
C GLN A 8 3.68 -21.65 3.66
N TRP A 9 2.50 -21.01 3.72
CA TRP A 9 2.16 -19.91 2.82
C TRP A 9 3.15 -18.74 2.92
N ARG A 10 3.57 -18.37 4.14
CA ARG A 10 4.55 -17.30 4.35
C ARG A 10 5.96 -17.66 3.90
N THR A 11 6.33 -18.94 3.96
CA THR A 11 7.58 -19.43 3.38
C THR A 11 7.56 -19.36 1.85
N ASP A 12 6.44 -19.72 1.22
CA ASP A 12 6.30 -19.71 -0.23
C ASP A 12 6.07 -18.30 -0.82
N ASN A 13 5.52 -17.39 -0.01
CA ASN A 13 5.21 -16.01 -0.39
C ASN A 13 5.90 -15.02 0.57
N PRO A 14 7.24 -14.92 0.54
CA PRO A 14 7.96 -13.98 1.39
C PRO A 14 7.52 -12.55 1.07
N LYS A 15 7.32 -11.73 2.11
CA LYS A 15 7.02 -10.31 1.93
C LYS A 15 8.22 -9.63 1.25
N PRO A 16 8.02 -8.89 0.16
CA PRO A 16 9.07 -8.09 -0.48
C PRO A 16 9.78 -7.16 0.51
N GLU A 17 11.10 -7.04 0.39
CA GLU A 17 11.91 -6.17 1.27
C GLU A 17 11.63 -4.68 1.05
N ARG A 18 11.29 -4.30 -0.18
CA ARG A 18 11.02 -2.91 -0.55
C ARG A 18 9.54 -2.62 -0.41
N GLU A 19 9.16 -1.97 0.68
CA GLU A 19 7.73 -1.69 0.90
C GLU A 19 7.18 -0.51 0.11
N TRP A 20 8.01 0.50 -0.11
CA TRP A 20 7.62 1.77 -0.70
C TRP A 20 8.43 2.10 -1.96
N ALA A 21 7.78 2.74 -2.93
CA ALA A 21 8.41 3.25 -4.14
C ALA A 21 7.92 4.66 -4.44
N ARG A 22 8.79 5.49 -5.04
CA ARG A 22 8.40 6.84 -5.47
C ARG A 22 7.31 6.73 -6.53
N SER A 23 6.22 7.42 -6.32
CA SER A 23 5.07 7.39 -7.19
C SER A 23 4.38 8.76 -7.20
N PRO A 24 3.91 9.26 -8.35
CA PRO A 24 3.13 10.48 -8.38
C PRO A 24 1.78 10.29 -7.67
N CYS A 25 1.22 11.37 -7.13
CA CYS A 25 -0.13 11.39 -6.58
C CYS A 25 -1.13 10.91 -7.64
N PRO A 26 -1.94 9.86 -7.40
CA PRO A 26 -2.89 9.34 -8.38
C PRO A 26 -3.99 10.35 -8.72
N ARG A 27 -4.28 11.31 -7.83
CA ARG A 27 -5.31 12.33 -8.02
C ARG A 27 -4.88 13.52 -8.86
N CYS A 28 -3.63 13.96 -8.77
CA CYS A 28 -3.18 15.20 -9.42
C CYS A 28 -1.83 15.11 -10.16
N GLY A 29 -1.21 13.93 -10.17
CA GLY A 29 0.08 13.68 -10.81
C GLY A 29 1.26 14.38 -10.15
N ALA A 30 1.07 15.00 -8.98
CA ALA A 30 2.15 15.65 -8.26
C ALA A 30 3.22 14.63 -7.83
N VAL A 31 4.50 14.97 -7.93
CA VAL A 31 5.59 14.07 -7.50
C VAL A 31 6.15 14.44 -6.13
N THR A 32 5.77 15.60 -5.60
CA THR A 32 6.17 16.10 -4.29
C THR A 32 4.96 16.52 -3.46
N VAL A 33 5.13 16.59 -2.14
CA VAL A 33 4.10 17.09 -1.22
C VAL A 33 3.78 18.55 -1.51
N LYS A 34 4.77 19.37 -1.90
CA LYS A 34 4.56 20.78 -2.29
C LYS A 34 3.56 20.90 -3.41
N GLU A 35 3.84 20.17 -4.48
CA GLU A 35 3.05 20.22 -5.69
C GLU A 35 1.65 19.66 -5.45
N ALA A 36 1.52 18.59 -4.65
CA ALA A 36 0.24 18.03 -4.25
C ALA A 36 -0.60 19.04 -3.45
N SER A 37 0.02 19.73 -2.48
CA SER A 37 -0.66 20.75 -1.66
C SER A 37 -1.23 21.91 -2.49
N GLN A 38 -0.56 22.26 -3.60
CA GLN A 38 -1.00 23.31 -4.51
C GLN A 38 -2.08 22.83 -5.49
N LYS A 39 -1.97 21.58 -5.96
CA LYS A 39 -2.86 21.02 -6.99
C LYS A 39 -4.14 20.41 -6.42
N CYS A 40 -4.03 19.40 -5.56
CA CYS A 40 -5.19 18.66 -5.07
C CYS A 40 -5.69 19.13 -3.70
N ARG A 41 -4.89 19.92 -2.95
CA ARG A 41 -5.15 20.36 -1.56
C ARG A 41 -5.54 19.17 -0.66
N PRO A 42 -4.66 18.66 0.22
CA PRO A 42 -4.96 17.45 0.99
C PRO A 42 -6.27 17.65 1.76
N THR A 43 -7.22 16.76 1.52
CA THR A 43 -8.54 16.81 2.13
C THR A 43 -8.48 15.96 3.39
N GLN A 44 -8.89 16.51 4.53
CA GLN A 44 -9.02 15.74 5.76
C GLN A 44 -10.29 14.87 5.63
N LEU A 45 -10.13 13.56 5.67
CA LEU A 45 -11.22 12.62 5.69
C LEU A 45 -12.02 12.77 7.00
N PRO A 46 -13.30 12.36 7.04
CA PRO A 46 -14.09 12.34 8.27
C PRO A 46 -13.49 11.46 9.38
N SER A 47 -12.61 10.50 9.02
CA SER A 47 -11.80 9.71 9.95
C SER A 47 -10.69 10.50 10.64
N GLY A 48 -10.41 11.73 10.17
CA GLY A 48 -9.27 12.55 10.58
C GLY A 48 -8.00 12.30 9.77
N GLU A 49 -7.99 11.32 8.87
CA GLU A 49 -6.86 10.98 8.00
C GLU A 49 -6.67 12.01 6.88
N TYR A 50 -5.43 12.26 6.47
CA TYR A 50 -5.12 13.07 5.28
C TYR A 50 -4.87 12.15 4.09
N GLU A 51 -5.46 12.46 2.92
CA GLU A 51 -4.99 11.86 1.67
C GLU A 51 -3.75 12.62 1.13
N CYS A 52 -2.62 11.88 1.14
CA CYS A 52 -1.19 12.25 1.03
C CYS A 52 -0.63 13.12 2.18
N PRO A 53 0.48 12.76 2.88
CA PRO A 53 1.53 11.73 2.64
C PRO A 53 1.62 10.62 3.72
N ARG A 54 2.40 9.53 3.49
CA ARG A 54 2.86 8.59 4.56
C ARG A 54 4.36 8.73 4.77
N ASP A 55 4.76 8.74 6.04
CA ASP A 55 5.90 9.48 6.60
C ASP A 55 6.87 8.57 7.39
N ASP A 56 7.00 7.31 7.00
CA ASP A 56 7.81 6.34 7.73
C ASP A 56 8.86 5.65 6.85
N GLU A 57 9.84 6.45 6.39
CA GLU A 57 11.30 6.22 6.57
C GLU A 57 12.11 7.30 5.78
N GLU A 58 12.94 8.05 6.52
CA GLU A 58 13.76 9.24 6.16
C GLU A 58 13.20 10.27 5.15
N ALA A 59 12.53 11.30 5.68
CA ALA A 59 12.48 12.63 5.05
C ALA A 59 12.49 13.79 6.06
N PRO A 60 13.50 14.69 5.99
CA PRO A 60 13.31 16.09 6.44
C PRO A 60 13.84 17.08 5.37
N THR A 61 13.37 18.30 5.11
CA THR A 61 12.34 19.23 5.60
C THR A 61 12.24 20.26 4.47
N TYR A 62 11.40 20.11 3.46
CA TYR A 62 10.15 20.85 3.51
C TYR A 62 9.07 20.27 2.58
N PHE A 63 9.35 19.32 1.67
CA PHE A 63 8.31 18.85 0.75
C PHE A 63 8.43 17.44 0.13
N GLY A 64 9.47 16.64 0.41
CA GLY A 64 9.57 15.20 0.09
C GLY A 64 9.25 14.73 -1.35
N PHE A 65 9.52 13.46 -1.65
CA PHE A 65 8.86 12.78 -2.78
C PHE A 65 7.61 12.08 -2.26
N LEU A 66 6.58 11.97 -3.10
CA LEU A 66 5.47 11.07 -2.83
C LEU A 66 5.89 9.63 -3.10
N HIS A 67 5.36 8.74 -2.26
CA HIS A 67 5.57 7.31 -2.35
C HIS A 67 4.22 6.61 -2.34
N ASP A 68 4.19 5.45 -2.96
CA ASP A 68 3.10 4.48 -2.90
C ASP A 68 3.72 3.12 -2.56
N HIS A 69 2.90 2.12 -2.24
CA HIS A 69 3.40 0.77 -2.12
C HIS A 69 4.16 0.38 -3.40
N SER A 70 5.28 -0.32 -3.21
CA SER A 70 6.02 -0.84 -4.36
C SER A 70 5.12 -1.79 -5.17
N PRO A 71 5.30 -1.89 -6.50
CA PRO A 71 4.56 -2.85 -7.31
C PRO A 71 4.65 -4.28 -6.76
N GLU A 72 5.81 -4.63 -6.18
CA GLU A 72 6.06 -5.91 -5.55
C GLU A 72 5.19 -6.11 -4.29
N ILE A 73 5.05 -5.09 -3.44
CA ILE A 73 4.14 -5.14 -2.28
C ILE A 73 2.69 -5.19 -2.70
N GLU A 74 2.28 -4.44 -3.72
CA GLU A 74 0.90 -4.48 -4.19
C GLU A 74 0.53 -5.87 -4.71
N GLU A 75 1.41 -6.50 -5.47
CA GLU A 75 1.22 -7.89 -5.92
C GLU A 75 1.15 -8.86 -4.73
N TRP A 76 2.05 -8.71 -3.75
CA TRP A 76 2.06 -9.54 -2.55
C TRP A 76 0.78 -9.33 -1.70
N ASN A 77 0.32 -8.10 -1.53
CA ASN A 77 -0.91 -7.76 -0.82
C ASN A 77 -2.13 -8.41 -1.49
N GLY A 78 -2.18 -8.40 -2.83
CA GLY A 78 -3.23 -9.09 -3.58
C GLY A 78 -3.29 -10.58 -3.25
N LYS A 79 -2.15 -11.27 -3.29
CA LYS A 79 -2.04 -12.70 -2.93
C LYS A 79 -2.41 -12.95 -1.46
N PHE A 80 -1.94 -12.10 -0.56
CA PHE A 80 -2.22 -12.20 0.86
C PHE A 80 -3.73 -12.10 1.15
N TRP A 81 -4.40 -11.07 0.61
CA TRP A 81 -5.83 -10.89 0.84
C TRP A 81 -6.69 -11.93 0.13
N GLY A 82 -6.27 -12.44 -1.03
CA GLY A 82 -6.89 -13.60 -1.66
C GLY A 82 -6.81 -14.86 -0.78
N ALA A 83 -5.62 -15.13 -0.21
CA ALA A 83 -5.43 -16.23 0.72
C ALA A 83 -6.28 -16.08 2.01
N VAL A 84 -6.36 -14.87 2.57
CA VAL A 84 -7.23 -14.58 3.73
C VAL A 84 -8.70 -14.84 3.37
N ALA A 85 -9.15 -14.37 2.21
CA ALA A 85 -10.53 -14.58 1.76
C ALA A 85 -10.85 -16.08 1.60
N TYR A 86 -9.92 -16.87 1.09
CA TYR A 86 -10.07 -18.32 0.99
C TYR A 86 -10.11 -19.01 2.36
N ASP A 87 -9.21 -18.67 3.28
CA ASP A 87 -9.13 -19.25 4.64
C ASP A 87 -10.40 -18.99 5.45
N GLU A 88 -10.92 -17.76 5.35
CA GLU A 88 -12.15 -17.32 6.01
C GLU A 88 -13.42 -17.81 5.30
N GLY A 89 -13.28 -18.48 4.14
CA GLY A 89 -14.41 -19.03 3.38
C GLY A 89 -15.25 -18.00 2.64
N TYR A 90 -14.70 -16.81 2.40
CA TYR A 90 -15.32 -15.80 1.52
C TYR A 90 -15.20 -16.16 0.03
N THR A 91 -14.24 -17.02 -0.34
CA THR A 91 -14.06 -17.57 -1.69
C THR A 91 -13.67 -19.05 -1.64
N ASP A 92 -13.96 -19.80 -2.70
CA ASP A 92 -13.50 -21.17 -2.93
C ASP A 92 -12.27 -21.25 -3.87
N GLN A 93 -11.82 -20.11 -4.39
CA GLN A 93 -10.67 -19.99 -5.27
C GLN A 93 -9.48 -19.42 -4.51
N LEU A 94 -8.32 -20.02 -4.77
CA LEU A 94 -7.01 -19.56 -4.33
C LEU A 94 -6.21 -19.26 -5.59
N ASP A 95 -6.56 -18.14 -6.21
CA ASP A 95 -6.02 -17.62 -7.45
C ASP A 95 -4.74 -16.79 -7.23
#